data_AF-Q8YRQ5-F1
#
_entry.id   AF-Q8YRQ5-F1
#
_cell.length_a   1.000
_cell.length_b   1.000
_cell.length_c   1.000
_cell.angle_alpha   90.00
_cell.angle_beta   90.00
_cell.angle_gamma   90.00
#
_symmetry.space_group_name_H-M   'P 1'
#
loop_
_entity.id
_entity.type
_entity.pdbx_description
1 polymer ?
#
loop_
_entity_poly.entity_id
_entity_poly.type
_entity_poly.pdbx_seq_one_letter_code
_entity_poly.pdbx_strand_id
1 'polypeptide(L)' 'MKSMAAYEFHDEYTLAETADKLGKKALQLNLIPSFVVRYFADSRQYYIPDEIKSESLTPEEAYMRFRKLLEDSGN' A
#
# COMPACT_ATOMS: atom_id res chain seq x y z
N MET A 1 24.99 -4.26 -5.92
CA MET A 1 24.97 -2.90 -6.52
C MET A 1 23.53 -2.42 -6.57
N LYS A 2 23.29 -1.27 -5.93
CA LYS A 2 22.09 -0.42 -5.86
C LYS A 2 20.75 -0.97 -6.40
N SER A 3 19.82 -1.23 -5.48
CA SER A 3 18.42 -0.85 -5.65
C SER A 3 18.05 0.12 -4.53
N MET A 4 18.64 1.32 -4.55
CA MET A 4 17.99 2.47 -3.95
C MET A 4 16.74 2.68 -4.81
N ALA A 5 15.63 2.05 -4.43
CA ALA A 5 14.32 2.48 -4.88
C ALA A 5 14.30 3.98 -4.59
N ALA A 6 14.38 4.79 -5.65
CA ALA A 6 14.17 6.22 -5.51
C ALA A 6 12.85 6.34 -4.78
N TYR A 7 12.86 6.92 -3.57
CA TYR A 7 11.65 7.12 -2.79
C TYR A 7 10.70 7.93 -3.71
N GLU A 8 9.68 7.27 -4.26
CA GLU A 8 8.74 7.85 -5.25
C GLU A 8 7.79 8.89 -4.62
N PHE A 9 8.02 9.21 -3.36
CA PHE A 9 7.23 10.14 -2.58
C PHE A 9 8.15 11.12 -1.85
N HIS A 10 7.70 12.37 -1.78
CA HIS A 10 8.41 13.48 -1.15
C HIS A 10 7.64 14.06 0.04
N ASP A 11 6.42 13.57 0.28
CA ASP A 11 5.52 13.95 1.35
C ASP A 11 4.50 12.81 1.64
N GLU A 12 3.72 12.96 2.72
CA GLU A 12 2.72 11.95 3.14
C GLU A 12 1.59 11.76 2.11
N TYR A 13 1.29 12.79 1.31
CA TYR A 13 0.24 12.73 0.30
C TYR A 13 0.66 11.84 -0.88
N THR A 14 1.85 12.08 -1.41
CA THR A 14 2.45 11.28 -2.50
C THR A 14 2.74 9.85 -2.06
N LEU A 15 3.07 9.64 -0.78
CA LEU A 15 3.18 8.30 -0.19
C LEU A 15 1.84 7.57 -0.21
N ALA A 16 0.77 8.22 0.24
CA ALA A 16 -0.57 7.63 0.24
C ALA A 16 -1.07 7.32 -1.18
N GLU A 17 -0.81 8.21 -2.15
CA GLU A 17 -1.11 7.92 -3.56
C GLU A 17 -0.30 6.73 -4.11
N THR A 18 0.94 6.56 -3.66
CA THR A 18 1.77 5.43 -4.05
C THR A 18 1.26 4.14 -3.41
N ALA A 19 0.89 4.16 -2.13
CA ALA A 19 0.26 3.04 -1.43
C ALA A 19 -1.03 2.58 -2.14
N ASP A 20 -1.87 3.52 -2.56
CA ASP A 20 -3.10 3.22 -3.32
C ASP A 20 -2.79 2.49 -4.63
N LYS A 21 -1.79 2.96 -5.39
CA LYS A 21 -1.39 2.35 -6.68
C LYS A 21 -0.88 0.93 -6.47
N LEU A 22 -0.03 0.71 -5.46
CA LEU A 22 0.50 -0.61 -5.13
C LEU A 22 -0.60 -1.56 -4.66
N GLY A 23 -1.53 -1.10 -3.81
CA GLY A 23 -2.67 -1.89 -3.35
C GLY A 23 -3.58 -2.31 -4.50
N LYS A 24 -3.90 -1.39 -5.43
CA LYS A 24 -4.65 -1.70 -6.66
C LYS A 24 -3.94 -2.74 -7.51
N LYS A 25 -2.62 -2.61 -7.69
CA LYS A 25 -1.82 -3.57 -8.45
C LYS A 25 -1.80 -4.95 -7.78
N ALA A 26 -1.64 -5.01 -6.46
CA ALA A 26 -1.70 -6.25 -5.69
C ALA A 26 -3.07 -6.94 -5.83
N LEU A 27 -4.16 -6.17 -5.84
CA LEU A 27 -5.50 -6.69 -6.09
C LEU A 27 -5.65 -7.23 -7.51
N GLN A 28 -5.19 -6.49 -8.53
CA GLN A 28 -5.22 -6.93 -9.93
C GLN A 28 -4.46 -8.23 -10.19
N LEU A 29 -3.36 -8.44 -9.45
CA LEU A 29 -2.56 -9.66 -9.51
C LEU A 29 -3.11 -10.79 -8.62
N ASN A 30 -4.27 -10.61 -7.98
CA ASN A 30 -4.86 -11.55 -7.02
C ASN A 30 -3.94 -11.93 -5.85
N LEU A 31 -2.98 -11.07 -5.49
CA LEU A 31 -2.05 -11.30 -4.38
C LEU A 31 -2.67 -10.97 -3.02
N ILE A 32 -3.69 -10.12 -3.03
CA ILE A 32 -4.57 -9.85 -1.89
C ILE A 32 -6.01 -10.07 -2.33
N PRO A 33 -6.89 -10.57 -1.45
CA PRO A 33 -8.27 -10.85 -1.80
C PRO A 33 -9.14 -9.58 -1.88
N SER A 34 -8.78 -8.56 -1.11
CA SER A 34 -9.45 -7.25 -1.06
C SER A 34 -8.56 -6.24 -0.35
N PHE A 35 -8.81 -4.96 -0.58
CA PHE A 35 -8.28 -3.87 0.22
C PHE A 35 -9.29 -2.72 0.28
N VAL A 36 -9.35 -2.03 1.42
CA VAL A 36 -10.22 -0.88 1.63
C VAL A 36 -9.38 0.33 2.01
N VAL A 37 -9.74 1.49 1.46
CA VAL A 37 -9.10 2.77 1.77
C VAL A 37 -10.14 3.71 2.37
N ARG A 38 -9.88 4.15 3.60
CA ARG A 38 -10.64 5.22 4.25
C ARG A 38 -9.89 6.53 4.10
N TYR A 39 -10.60 7.54 3.59
CA TYR A 39 -10.09 8.89 3.41
C TYR A 39 -10.52 9.77 4.57
N PHE A 40 -9.55 10.35 5.27
CA PHE A 40 -9.75 11.41 6.24
C PHE A 40 -9.30 12.75 5.65
N ALA A 41 -9.55 13.84 6.37
CA ALA A 41 -9.18 15.18 5.91
C ALA A 41 -7.65 15.37 5.83
N ASP A 42 -6.91 14.70 6.70
CA ASP A 42 -5.46 14.80 6.88
C ASP A 42 -4.69 13.54 6.46
N SER A 43 -5.35 12.39 6.38
CA SER A 43 -4.68 11.09 6.27
C SER A 43 -5.53 10.04 5.55
N ARG A 44 -4.92 8.88 5.27
CA ARG A 44 -5.62 7.70 4.76
C ARG A 44 -5.34 6.52 5.67
N GLN A 45 -6.30 5.63 5.79
CA GLN A 45 -6.16 4.35 6.48
C GLN A 45 -6.48 3.21 5.54
N TYR A 46 -5.70 2.14 5.66
CA TYR A 46 -5.79 0.98 4.77
C TYR A 46 -6.16 -0.26 5.55
N TYR A 47 -7.01 -1.10 4.98
CA TYR A 47 -7.43 -2.35 5.59
C TYR A 47 -7.26 -3.50 4.60
N ILE A 48 -6.63 -4.58 5.06
CA ILE A 48 -6.36 -5.77 4.24
C ILE A 48 -6.53 -7.03 5.12
N PRO A 49 -7.52 -7.90 4.83
CA PRO A 49 -8.42 -7.83 3.68
C PRO A 49 -9.61 -6.87 3.83
N ASP A 50 -10.06 -6.61 5.06
CA ASP A 50 -11.31 -5.87 5.32
C ASP A 50 -11.24 -5.09 6.63
N GLU A 51 -12.15 -4.13 6.80
CA GLU A 51 -12.15 -3.23 7.96
C GLU A 51 -12.59 -3.87 9.29
N ILE A 52 -13.23 -5.04 9.23
CA ILE A 52 -13.80 -5.72 10.40
C ILE A 52 -12.75 -6.62 11.04
N LYS A 53 -11.92 -7.26 10.22
CA LYS A 53 -10.96 -8.28 10.64
C LYS A 53 -9.52 -7.79 10.69
N SER A 54 -9.26 -6.56 10.27
CA SER A 54 -7.90 -6.02 10.18
C SER A 54 -7.77 -4.67 10.86
N GLU A 55 -6.64 -4.50 11.52
CA GLU A 55 -6.22 -3.19 12.00
C GLU A 55 -5.93 -2.27 10.81
N SER A 56 -6.18 -0.98 11.01
CA SER A 56 -5.85 0.04 10.03
C SER A 56 -4.34 0.15 9.90
N LEU A 57 -3.84 0.12 8.67
CA LEU A 57 -2.46 0.46 8.34
C LEU A 57 -2.38 1.94 7.97
N THR A 58 -1.29 2.59 8.37
CA THR A 58 -0.94 3.93 7.87
C THR A 58 -0.52 3.87 6.40
N PRO A 59 -0.43 5.02 5.69
CA PRO A 59 0.10 5.06 4.33
C PRO A 59 1.50 4.42 4.19
N GLU A 60 2.38 4.63 5.17
CA GLU A 60 3.73 4.05 5.23
C GLU A 60 3.68 2.54 5.34
N GLU A 61 2.89 2.02 6.28
CA GLU A 61 2.76 0.59 6.53
C GLU A 61 2.13 -0.13 5.33
N ALA A 62 1.10 0.47 4.75
CA ALA A 62 0.45 -0.03 3.54
C ALA A 62 1.45 -0.07 2.36
N TYR A 63 2.20 1.02 2.14
CA TYR A 63 3.23 1.08 1.12
C TYR A 63 4.25 -0.05 1.30
N MET A 64 4.84 -0.19 2.48
CA MET A 64 5.86 -1.22 2.74
C MET A 64 5.31 -2.63 2.54
N ARG A 65 4.07 -2.88 2.98
CA ARG A 65 3.41 -4.18 2.84
C ARG A 65 3.13 -4.53 1.38
N PHE A 66 2.53 -3.62 0.61
CA PHE A 66 2.24 -3.86 -0.80
C PHE A 66 3.51 -3.97 -1.64
N ARG A 67 4.50 -3.13 -1.34
CA ARG A 67 5.77 -3.13 -2.07
C ARG A 67 6.50 -4.47 -1.91
N LYS A 68 6.59 -4.98 -0.68
CA LYS A 68 7.14 -6.31 -0.41
C LYS A 68 6.36 -7.42 -1.12
N LEU A 69 5.04 -7.38 -1.04
CA LEU A 69 4.17 -8.39 -1.65
C LEU A 69 4.29 -8.42 -3.18
N LEU A 70 4.49 -7.27 -3.82
CA LEU A 70 4.74 -7.18 -5.26
C LEU A 70 6.16 -7.64 -5.63
N GLU A 71 7.18 -7.29 -4.82
CA GLU A 71 8.55 -7.79 -4.98
C GLU A 71 8.60 -9.32 -4.89
N ASP A 72 7.90 -9.91 -3.91
CA ASP A 72 7.83 -11.35 -3.70
C ASP A 72 7.09 -12.08 -4.84
N SER A 73 6.13 -11.43 -5.50
CA SER A 73 5.37 -12.00 -6.62
C SER A 73 6.07 -11.96 -7.98
N GLY A 74 7.07 -11.09 -8.14
CA GLY A 74 7.80 -10.88 -9.38
C GLY A 74 9.04 -11.75 -9.52
N ASN A 75 9.27 -12.66 -8.57
CA ASN A 75 10.42 -13.56 -8.45
C ASN A 75 9.97 -15.02 -8.65
#